data_AF-H3AEM7-F1
#
_entry.id   AF-H3AEM7-F1
#
_cell.length_a   1.000
_cell.length_b   1.000
_cell.length_c   1.000
_cell.angle_alpha   90.00
_cell.angle_beta   90.00
_cell.angle_gamma   90.00
#
_symmetry.space_group_name_H-M   'P 1'
#
loop_
_entity.id
_entity.type
_entity.pdbx_description
1 polymer ?
#
loop_
_entity_poly.entity_id
_entity_poly.type
_entity_poly.pdbx_seq_one_letter_code
_entity_poly.pdbx_strand_id
1 'polypeptide(L)'
;MAAMGRCTGALLAVLATVLLAKCTAETCTEPSIVSSYYTTSDAVISSETVFIVEISLTCQNGAQNVALYADVNGKQFPVTRGQDVGRYQVSWSMEHKMARSGTYEVKFFDEESYSTLRKAQRNNEDILSIKPLFTVKVDHRGAWNGPWVSTEVLAAVVGLLVYYMAFSAKGNIQA
;
A
#
# COMPACT_ATOMS: atom_id res chain seq x y z
N MET A 1 16.40 65.80 -5.67
CA MET A 1 16.01 64.67 -6.54
C MET A 1 16.44 63.33 -5.89
N ALA A 2 16.02 63.05 -4.65
CA ALA A 2 16.55 61.92 -3.86
C ALA A 2 15.48 61.17 -3.03
N ALA A 3 14.19 61.36 -3.31
CA ALA A 3 13.10 60.72 -2.56
C ALA A 3 12.37 59.62 -3.35
N MET A 4 12.50 59.59 -4.69
CA MET A 4 11.71 58.70 -5.56
C MET A 4 12.26 57.25 -5.64
N GLY A 5 13.54 57.04 -5.33
CA GLY A 5 14.22 55.74 -5.47
C GLY A 5 14.07 54.78 -4.28
N ARG A 6 13.59 55.25 -3.12
CA ARG A 6 13.43 54.42 -1.91
C ARG A 6 12.06 53.75 -1.83
N CYS A 7 11.03 54.33 -2.45
CA CYS A 7 9.68 53.75 -2.47
C CYS A 7 9.55 52.58 -3.44
N THR A 8 10.25 52.59 -4.58
CA THR A 8 10.21 51.49 -5.56
C THR A 8 10.92 50.24 -5.04
N GLY A 9 12.04 50.39 -4.33
CA GLY A 9 12.75 49.28 -3.68
C GLY A 9 11.96 48.66 -2.51
N ALA A 10 11.25 49.48 -1.73
CA ALA A 10 10.38 49.00 -0.66
C ALA A 10 9.17 48.23 -1.19
N LEU A 11 8.55 48.69 -2.29
CA LEU A 11 7.42 47.98 -2.91
C LEU A 11 7.83 46.61 -3.47
N LEU A 12 8.99 46.52 -4.13
CA LEU A 12 9.52 45.25 -4.66
C LEU A 12 9.91 44.28 -3.55
N ALA A 13 10.49 44.77 -2.44
CA ALA A 13 10.83 43.94 -1.29
C ALA A 13 9.58 43.41 -0.56
N VAL A 14 8.52 44.22 -0.45
CA VAL A 14 7.23 43.81 0.14
C VAL A 14 6.50 42.82 -0.78
N LEU A 15 6.56 43.00 -2.10
CA LEU A 15 5.97 42.06 -3.04
C LEU A 15 6.71 40.70 -3.02
N ALA A 16 8.03 40.71 -2.88
CA ALA A 16 8.85 39.50 -2.77
C ALA A 16 8.61 38.72 -1.46
N THR A 17 8.37 39.40 -0.33
CA THR A 17 8.03 38.74 0.94
C THR A 17 6.61 38.18 0.96
N VAL A 18 5.66 38.81 0.24
CA VAL A 18 4.29 38.29 0.08
C VAL A 18 4.24 37.03 -0.80
N LEU A 19 5.12 36.93 -1.80
CA LEU A 19 5.23 35.75 -2.68
C LEU A 19 5.81 34.52 -1.96
N LEU A 20 6.68 34.71 -0.96
CA LEU A 20 7.26 33.63 -0.16
C LEU A 20 6.29 33.09 0.92
N ALA A 21 5.23 33.84 1.26
CA ALA A 21 4.32 33.51 2.35
C ALA A 21 3.13 32.61 1.97
N LYS A 22 3.08 32.10 0.73
CA LYS A 22 1.92 31.36 0.19
C LYS A 22 2.09 29.85 0.07
N CYS A 23 3.24 29.29 0.46
CA CYS A 23 3.39 27.83 0.56
C CYS A 23 3.01 27.34 1.96
N THR A 24 1.73 27.42 2.31
CA THR A 24 1.21 26.56 3.36
C THR A 24 1.04 25.17 2.74
N ALA A 25 1.93 24.24 3.06
CA ALA A 25 1.60 22.83 2.90
C ALA A 25 0.32 22.60 3.71
N GLU A 26 -0.79 22.28 3.05
CA GLU A 26 -2.06 22.05 3.73
C GLU A 26 -1.93 20.78 4.58
N THR A 27 -1.70 20.95 5.87
CA THR A 27 -1.71 19.85 6.83
C THR A 27 -3.16 19.51 7.18
N CYS A 28 -3.48 18.22 7.18
CA CYS A 28 -4.81 17.74 7.50
C CYS A 28 -5.03 17.81 9.01
N THR A 29 -5.87 18.73 9.49
CA THR A 29 -6.34 18.73 10.87
C THR A 29 -7.48 17.73 11.03
N GLU A 30 -7.37 16.89 12.06
CA GLU A 30 -8.37 15.90 12.49
C GLU A 30 -8.91 15.02 11.33
N PRO A 31 -8.08 14.10 10.80
CA PRO A 31 -8.49 13.25 9.69
C PRO A 31 -9.58 12.26 10.10
N SER A 32 -10.71 12.28 9.39
CA SER A 32 -11.70 11.21 9.46
C SER A 32 -11.44 10.19 8.34
N ILE A 33 -11.27 8.92 8.73
CA ILE A 33 -10.70 7.86 7.89
C ILE A 33 -11.69 6.71 7.78
N VAL A 34 -11.99 6.31 6.54
CA VAL A 34 -12.64 5.02 6.26
C VAL A 34 -11.65 4.17 5.48
N SER A 35 -11.34 2.98 5.98
CA SER A 35 -10.39 2.06 5.35
C SER A 35 -11.09 0.82 4.79
N SER A 36 -10.69 0.42 3.59
CA SER A 36 -10.96 -0.88 2.98
C SER A 36 -9.62 -1.54 2.65
N TYR A 37 -9.56 -2.86 2.75
CA TYR A 37 -8.34 -3.60 2.44
C TYR A 37 -8.66 -4.90 1.73
N TYR A 38 -7.75 -5.29 0.85
CA TYR A 38 -7.81 -6.52 0.08
C TYR A 38 -6.46 -7.22 0.17
N THR A 39 -6.50 -8.54 0.27
CA THR A 39 -5.30 -9.36 0.34
C THR A 39 -5.52 -10.64 -0.46
N THR A 40 -4.53 -11.03 -1.25
CA THR A 40 -4.59 -12.26 -2.04
C THR A 40 -4.40 -13.48 -1.15
N SER A 41 -5.24 -14.50 -1.31
CA SER A 41 -5.17 -15.72 -0.49
C SER A 41 -4.70 -16.97 -1.24
N ASP A 42 -4.34 -16.87 -2.52
CA ASP A 42 -4.00 -18.02 -3.35
C ASP A 42 -2.49 -18.12 -3.62
N ALA A 43 -1.83 -19.13 -3.05
CA ALA A 43 -0.40 -19.41 -3.28
C ALA A 43 -0.13 -20.14 -4.59
N VAL A 44 -1.15 -20.82 -5.13
CA VAL A 44 -0.98 -21.76 -6.24
C VAL A 44 -0.73 -21.03 -7.56
N ILE A 45 -1.31 -19.82 -7.69
CA ILE A 45 -1.26 -19.02 -8.92
C ILE A 45 -0.28 -17.84 -8.79
N SER A 46 0.07 -17.43 -7.57
CA SER A 46 0.95 -16.30 -7.31
C SER A 46 2.09 -16.68 -6.36
N SER A 47 3.32 -16.29 -6.73
CA SER A 47 4.51 -16.47 -5.88
C SER A 47 4.54 -15.48 -4.69
N GLU A 48 3.80 -14.38 -4.79
CA GLU A 48 3.75 -13.33 -3.79
C GLU A 48 2.31 -13.06 -3.37
N THR A 49 2.15 -12.68 -2.10
CA THR A 49 0.91 -12.17 -1.55
C THR A 49 0.88 -10.66 -1.73
N VAL A 50 -0.14 -10.15 -2.42
CA VAL A 50 -0.35 -8.72 -2.61
C VAL A 50 -1.35 -8.21 -1.58
N PHE A 51 -1.02 -7.08 -0.98
CA PHE A 51 -1.86 -6.32 -0.07
C PHE A 51 -2.22 -5.01 -0.71
N ILE A 52 -3.50 -4.65 -0.64
CA ILE A 52 -4.02 -3.39 -1.15
C ILE A 52 -4.83 -2.76 -0.01
N VAL A 53 -4.50 -1.53 0.35
CA VAL A 53 -5.25 -0.76 1.34
C VAL A 53 -5.71 0.51 0.68
N GLU A 54 -7.02 0.69 0.68
CA GLU A 54 -7.70 1.88 0.22
C GLU A 54 -8.19 2.64 1.44
N ILE A 55 -7.98 3.95 1.43
CA ILE A 55 -8.47 4.83 2.47
C ILE A 55 -9.22 5.99 1.83
N SER A 56 -10.30 6.44 2.45
CA SER A 56 -10.87 7.77 2.19
C SER A 56 -10.54 8.68 3.35
N LEU A 57 -9.80 9.74 3.06
CA LEU A 57 -9.42 10.78 3.99
C LEU A 57 -10.35 11.98 3.79
N THR A 58 -10.94 12.45 4.89
CA THR A 58 -11.64 13.74 4.91
C THR A 58 -11.03 14.59 6.03
N CYS A 59 -10.59 15.79 5.65
CA CYS A 59 -9.96 16.74 6.57
C CYS A 59 -10.95 17.84 6.93
N GLN A 60 -10.96 18.28 8.19
CA GLN A 60 -11.86 19.35 8.63
C GLN A 60 -11.54 20.69 7.96
N ASN A 61 -10.25 20.94 7.66
CA ASN A 61 -9.80 22.11 6.91
C ASN A 61 -10.09 22.05 5.40
N GLY A 62 -10.71 20.97 4.90
CA GLY A 62 -11.00 20.81 3.47
C GLY A 62 -9.77 20.52 2.60
N ALA A 63 -8.63 20.19 3.20
CA ALA A 63 -7.41 19.81 2.49
C ALA A 63 -7.63 18.51 1.69
N GLN A 64 -7.46 18.58 0.37
CA GLN A 64 -7.76 17.46 -0.54
C GLN A 64 -6.50 16.88 -1.20
N ASN A 65 -5.41 17.63 -1.26
CA ASN A 65 -4.18 17.29 -1.98
C ASN A 65 -3.00 16.96 -1.04
N VAL A 66 -3.27 16.26 0.05
CA VAL A 66 -2.24 15.89 1.05
C VAL A 66 -1.39 14.75 0.51
N ALA A 67 -0.06 14.86 0.53
CA ALA A 67 0.82 13.75 0.15
C ALA A 67 1.01 12.82 1.35
N LEU A 68 0.72 11.53 1.16
CA LEU A 68 0.83 10.53 2.19
C LEU A 68 1.91 9.50 1.83
N TYR A 69 2.58 8.99 2.85
CA TYR A 69 3.58 7.93 2.75
C TYR A 69 3.21 6.82 3.72
N ALA A 70 3.30 5.57 3.28
CA ALA A 70 3.01 4.43 4.14
C ALA A 70 4.31 3.76 4.58
N ASP A 71 4.36 3.28 5.81
CA ASP A 71 5.39 2.38 6.31
C ASP A 71 4.74 1.08 6.79
N VAL A 72 5.30 -0.03 6.33
CA VAL A 72 4.91 -1.37 6.76
C VAL A 72 6.17 -2.10 7.21
N ASN A 73 6.27 -2.43 8.49
CA ASN A 73 7.43 -3.10 9.09
C ASN A 73 8.77 -2.40 8.79
N GLY A 74 8.80 -1.06 8.78
CA GLY A 74 10.01 -0.26 8.52
C GLY A 74 10.36 -0.10 7.04
N LYS A 75 9.56 -0.66 6.12
CA LYS A 75 9.67 -0.43 4.68
C LYS A 75 8.64 0.59 4.22
N GLN A 76 9.11 1.57 3.48
CA GLN A 76 8.27 2.67 3.00
C GLN A 76 7.70 2.36 1.62
N PHE A 77 6.40 2.63 1.45
CA PHE A 77 5.69 2.48 0.20
C PHE A 77 5.02 3.79 -0.19
N PRO A 78 5.08 4.16 -1.48
CA PRO A 78 4.38 5.35 -1.96
C PRO A 78 2.87 5.13 -1.89
N VAL A 79 2.13 6.16 -1.47
CA VAL A 79 0.66 6.15 -1.51
C VAL A 79 0.22 6.89 -2.76
N THR A 80 -0.59 6.24 -3.58
CA THR A 80 -1.19 6.83 -4.77
C THR A 80 -2.56 7.43 -4.43
N ARG A 81 -2.96 8.48 -5.16
CA ARG A 81 -4.31 9.05 -5.05
C ARG A 81 -5.21 8.35 -6.04
N GLY A 82 -6.43 8.03 -5.59
CA GLY A 82 -7.49 7.52 -6.46
C GLY A 82 -8.03 8.61 -7.38
N GLN A 83 -8.91 8.23 -8.30
CA GLN A 83 -9.58 9.15 -9.22
C GLN A 83 -10.55 10.10 -8.48
N ASP A 84 -11.12 9.63 -7.37
CA ASP A 84 -11.99 10.41 -6.51
C ASP A 84 -11.20 11.21 -5.47
N VAL A 85 -11.69 12.41 -5.19
CA VAL A 85 -11.12 13.30 -4.17
C VAL A 85 -11.07 12.61 -2.80
N GLY A 86 -9.91 12.66 -2.15
CA GLY A 86 -9.71 12.10 -0.81
C GLY A 86 -9.56 10.58 -0.77
N ARG A 87 -9.60 9.87 -1.91
CA ARG A 87 -9.25 8.44 -1.97
C ARG A 87 -7.75 8.27 -2.13
N TYR A 88 -7.17 7.41 -1.32
CA TYR A 88 -5.77 7.04 -1.40
C TYR A 88 -5.65 5.52 -1.39
N GLN A 89 -4.62 5.02 -2.07
CA GLN A 89 -4.35 3.60 -2.17
C GLN A 89 -2.87 3.35 -1.94
N VAL A 90 -2.56 2.32 -1.15
CA VAL A 90 -1.21 1.78 -1.04
C VAL A 90 -1.29 0.30 -1.32
N SER A 91 -0.30 -0.20 -2.07
CA SER A 91 -0.14 -1.62 -2.32
C SER A 91 1.29 -2.05 -2.13
N TRP A 92 1.47 -3.22 -1.54
CA TRP A 92 2.77 -3.87 -1.43
C TRP A 92 2.62 -5.37 -1.63
N SER A 93 3.69 -6.01 -2.06
CA SER A 93 3.77 -7.47 -2.15
C SER A 93 4.80 -8.03 -1.17
N MET A 94 4.55 -9.25 -0.71
CA MET A 94 5.45 -10.01 0.15
C MET A 94 5.49 -11.46 -0.31
N GLU A 95 6.64 -12.12 -0.19
CA GLU A 95 6.72 -13.56 -0.45
C GLU A 95 5.75 -14.33 0.44
N HIS A 96 5.11 -15.36 -0.10
CA HIS A 96 4.10 -16.17 0.59
C HIS A 96 4.55 -16.71 1.95
N LYS A 97 5.84 -17.07 2.08
CA LYS A 97 6.43 -17.56 3.33
C LYS A 97 6.53 -16.48 4.41
N MET A 98 6.71 -15.23 3.99
CA MET A 98 6.77 -14.06 4.87
C MET A 98 5.38 -13.47 5.14
N ALA A 99 4.43 -13.67 4.21
CA ALA A 99 3.04 -13.26 4.30
C ALA A 99 2.19 -14.24 5.14
N ARG A 100 2.60 -14.49 6.39
CA ARG A 100 1.89 -15.41 7.29
C ARG A 100 0.55 -14.82 7.73
N SER A 101 -0.38 -15.67 8.15
CA SER A 101 -1.63 -15.20 8.77
C SER A 101 -1.33 -14.34 9.99
N GLY A 102 -1.98 -13.17 10.06
CA GLY A 102 -1.82 -12.22 11.14
C GLY A 102 -2.34 -10.83 10.74
N THR A 103 -2.22 -9.91 11.68
CA THR A 103 -2.56 -8.50 11.48
C THR A 103 -1.32 -7.71 11.11
N TYR A 104 -1.37 -7.02 9.97
CA TYR A 104 -0.33 -6.13 9.49
C TYR A 104 -0.71 -4.68 9.79
N GLU A 105 0.16 -3.96 10.49
CA GLU A 105 -0.06 -2.54 10.80
C GLU A 105 0.58 -1.67 9.72
N VAL A 106 -0.25 -0.89 9.02
CA VAL A 106 0.17 0.08 8.02
C VAL A 106 0.13 1.46 8.65
N LYS A 107 1.30 2.08 8.80
CA LYS A 107 1.44 3.41 9.39
C LYS A 107 1.48 4.45 8.28
N PHE A 108 0.63 5.47 8.36
CA PHE A 108 0.61 6.55 7.38
C PHE A 108 1.27 7.80 7.98
N PHE A 109 2.10 8.43 7.17
CA PHE A 109 2.86 9.63 7.48
C PHE A 109 2.51 10.73 6.49
N ASP A 110 2.49 11.97 6.96
CA ASP A 110 2.48 13.15 6.11
C ASP A 110 3.90 13.47 5.63
N GLU A 111 4.04 14.50 4.80
CA GLU A 111 5.34 14.88 4.23
C GLU A 111 6.36 15.32 5.31
N GLU A 112 5.92 16.00 6.36
CA GLU A 112 6.78 16.47 7.45
C GLU A 112 7.30 15.31 8.30
N SER A 113 6.40 14.46 8.82
CA SER A 113 6.73 13.28 9.63
C SER A 113 7.48 12.21 8.84
N TYR A 114 7.22 12.09 7.54
CA TYR A 114 8.01 11.24 6.66
C TYR A 114 9.45 11.73 6.52
N SER A 115 9.66 13.05 6.39
CA SER A 115 10.99 13.63 6.26
C SER A 115 11.85 13.40 7.51
N THR A 116 11.26 13.46 8.70
CA THR A 116 11.93 13.16 9.97
C THR A 116 12.17 11.67 10.12
N LEU A 117 11.23 10.80 9.73
CA LEU A 117 11.41 9.35 9.74
C LEU A 117 12.62 8.91 8.90
N ARG A 118 12.74 9.44 7.69
CA ARG A 118 13.86 9.14 6.79
C ARG A 118 15.20 9.73 7.28
N LYS A 119 15.18 10.79 8.08
CA LYS A 119 16.39 11.32 8.75
C LYS A 119 16.81 10.39 9.89
N ALA A 120 15.87 10.05 10.78
CA ALA A 120 16.13 9.17 11.92
C ALA A 120 16.67 7.80 11.48
N GLN A 121 16.10 7.20 10.43
CA GLN A 121 16.57 5.93 9.88
C GLN A 121 18.00 5.98 9.34
N ARG A 122 18.40 7.08 8.70
CA ARG A 122 19.77 7.24 8.20
C ARG A 122 20.78 7.46 9.32
N ASN A 123 20.34 8.11 10.40
CA ASN A 123 21.18 8.44 11.54
C ASN A 123 21.18 7.34 12.64
N ASN A 124 20.44 6.24 12.46
CA ASN A 124 20.19 5.23 13.51
C ASN A 124 19.67 5.85 14.83
N GLU A 125 18.82 6.87 14.72
CA GLU A 125 18.12 7.47 15.86
C GLU A 125 16.84 6.68 16.18
N ASP A 126 16.20 6.99 17.32
CA ASP A 126 15.00 6.28 17.76
C ASP A 126 13.77 6.60 16.89
N ILE A 127 13.47 5.69 15.97
CA ILE A 127 12.34 5.76 15.01
C ILE A 127 10.99 5.74 15.76
N LEU A 128 10.94 5.18 16.97
CA LEU A 128 9.70 5.04 17.75
C LEU A 128 9.18 6.37 18.28
N SER A 129 10.03 7.40 18.35
CA SER A 129 9.64 8.75 18.74
C SER A 129 8.76 9.46 17.71
N ILE A 130 8.77 9.00 16.46
CA ILE A 130 8.07 9.63 15.34
C ILE A 130 6.67 9.02 15.22
N LYS A 131 5.68 9.80 15.63
CA LYS A 131 4.28 9.38 15.64
C LYS A 131 3.70 9.39 14.21
N PRO A 132 3.08 8.28 13.75
CA PRO A 132 2.33 8.29 12.49
C PRO A 132 1.05 9.12 12.61
N LEU A 133 0.56 9.64 11.49
CA LEU A 133 -0.70 10.40 11.42
C LEU A 133 -1.89 9.50 11.80
N PHE A 134 -1.92 8.29 11.23
CA PHE A 134 -2.87 7.24 11.60
C PHE A 134 -2.32 5.86 11.21
N THR A 135 -2.89 4.82 11.81
CA THR A 135 -2.50 3.43 11.55
C THR A 135 -3.74 2.63 11.15
N VAL A 136 -3.64 1.87 10.06
CA VAL A 136 -4.67 0.93 9.61
C VAL A 136 -4.18 -0.49 9.87
N LYS A 137 -5.04 -1.31 10.49
CA LYS A 137 -4.78 -2.73 10.73
C LYS A 137 -5.40 -3.56 9.60
N VAL A 138 -4.59 -4.40 8.98
CA VAL A 138 -4.98 -5.27 7.86
C VAL A 138 -4.88 -6.72 8.32
N ASP A 139 -6.01 -7.41 8.38
CA ASP A 139 -6.04 -8.81 8.78
C ASP A 139 -5.86 -9.73 7.57
N HIS A 140 -4.80 -10.53 7.60
CA HIS A 140 -4.52 -11.54 6.58
C HIS A 140 -4.76 -12.93 7.13
N ARG A 141 -5.63 -13.70 6.45
CA ARG A 141 -5.95 -15.08 6.83
C ARG A 141 -4.85 -16.08 6.51
N GLY A 142 -3.74 -15.62 5.92
CA GLY A 142 -2.77 -16.52 5.30
C GLY A 142 -3.30 -16.98 3.96
N ALA A 143 -2.49 -17.77 3.27
CA ALA A 143 -2.79 -18.12 1.91
C ALA A 143 -2.52 -19.60 1.63
N TRP A 144 -3.33 -20.12 0.71
CA TRP A 144 -3.57 -21.53 0.52
C TRP A 144 -2.57 -22.13 -0.46
N ASN A 145 -1.77 -23.09 0.02
CA ASN A 145 -0.69 -23.73 -0.76
C ASN A 145 -1.16 -24.77 -1.78
N GLY A 146 -2.48 -24.91 -1.99
CA GLY A 146 -3.03 -25.85 -2.96
C GLY A 146 -3.19 -27.27 -2.44
N PRO A 147 -3.78 -28.15 -3.27
CA PRO A 147 -3.86 -29.57 -2.96
C PRO A 147 -2.47 -30.23 -3.01
N TRP A 148 -2.27 -31.25 -2.19
CA TRP A 148 -1.01 -32.01 -2.11
C TRP A 148 -0.70 -32.83 -3.37
N VAL A 149 -1.70 -33.07 -4.24
CA VAL A 149 -1.54 -33.72 -5.56
C VAL A 149 -1.91 -32.72 -6.66
N SER A 150 -1.05 -32.61 -7.68
CA SER A 150 -1.36 -31.84 -8.88
C SER A 150 -2.58 -32.43 -9.60
N THR A 151 -3.50 -31.57 -10.03
CA THR A 151 -4.69 -31.99 -10.80
C THR A 151 -4.33 -32.71 -12.10
N GLU A 152 -3.15 -32.43 -12.65
CA GLU A 152 -2.59 -33.12 -13.81
C GLU A 152 -2.35 -34.62 -13.53
N VAL A 153 -1.75 -34.94 -12.38
CA VAL A 153 -1.50 -36.34 -11.98
C VAL A 153 -2.82 -37.07 -11.76
N LEU A 154 -3.78 -36.40 -11.14
CA LEU A 154 -5.12 -36.95 -10.95
C LEU A 154 -5.80 -37.25 -12.29
N ALA A 155 -5.75 -36.31 -13.24
CA ALA A 155 -6.31 -36.48 -14.58
C ALA A 155 -5.63 -37.64 -15.35
N ALA A 156 -4.30 -37.75 -15.27
CA ALA A 156 -3.55 -38.84 -15.89
C ALA A 156 -3.93 -40.21 -15.32
N VAL A 157 -4.06 -40.33 -13.99
CA VAL A 157 -4.49 -41.57 -13.32
C VAL A 157 -5.90 -41.96 -13.75
N VAL A 158 -6.84 -41.01 -13.77
CA VAL A 158 -8.21 -41.26 -14.24
C VAL A 158 -8.22 -41.73 -15.69
N GLY A 159 -7.44 -41.09 -16.57
CA GLY A 159 -7.32 -41.50 -17.97
C GLY A 159 -6.76 -42.93 -18.13
N LEU A 160 -5.74 -43.28 -17.36
CA LEU A 160 -5.13 -44.61 -17.37
C LEU A 160 -6.11 -45.69 -16.87
N LEU A 161 -6.88 -45.39 -15.80
CA LEU A 161 -7.92 -46.27 -15.30
C LEU A 161 -9.03 -46.52 -16.32
N VAL A 162 -9.51 -45.48 -16.99
CA VAL A 162 -10.54 -45.61 -18.04
C VAL A 162 -10.02 -46.43 -19.21
N TYR A 163 -8.79 -46.17 -19.67
CA TYR A 163 -8.15 -46.97 -20.72
C TYR A 163 -8.01 -48.44 -20.33
N TYR A 164 -7.56 -48.71 -19.10
CA TYR A 164 -7.41 -50.07 -18.60
C TYR A 164 -8.75 -50.81 -18.54
N MET A 165 -9.81 -50.17 -18.03
CA MET A 165 -11.15 -50.77 -18.00
C MET A 165 -11.66 -51.07 -19.40
N ALA A 166 -11.47 -50.16 -20.36
CA ALA A 166 -11.86 -50.38 -21.75
C ALA A 166 -11.10 -51.55 -22.38
N PHE A 167 -9.79 -51.65 -22.12
CA PHE A 167 -8.96 -52.74 -22.62
C PHE A 167 -9.32 -54.09 -21.99
N SER A 168 -9.55 -54.12 -20.68
CA SER A 168 -9.98 -55.32 -19.95
C SER A 168 -11.35 -55.83 -20.43
N ALA A 169 -12.31 -54.93 -20.62
CA ALA A 169 -13.63 -55.28 -21.16
C ALA A 169 -13.52 -55.89 -22.57
N LYS A 170 -12.67 -55.32 -23.44
CA LYS A 170 -12.39 -55.90 -24.76
C LYS A 170 -11.76 -57.29 -24.64
N GLY A 171 -10.75 -57.46 -23.77
CA GLY A 171 -10.08 -58.74 -23.55
C GLY A 171 -11.04 -59.84 -23.06
N ASN A 172 -11.98 -59.49 -22.18
CA ASN A 172 -13.01 -60.43 -21.68
C ASN A 172 -14.03 -60.86 -22.74
N ILE A 173 -14.22 -60.08 -23.81
CA ILE A 173 -15.13 -60.43 -24.91
C ILE A 173 -14.43 -61.33 -25.94
N GLN A 174 -13.09 -61.31 -25.99
CA GLN A 174 -12.28 -62.09 -26.93
C GLN A 174 -11.73 -63.40 -26.33
N ALA A 175 -12.06 -63.70 -25.07
CA ALA A 175 -11.80 -64.97 -24.38
C ALA A 175 -13.03 -65.87 -24.42
#